data_AF-A0A960BHS6-F1
#
_entry.id   AF-A0A960BHS6-F1
#
_cell.length_a   1.000
_cell.length_b   1.000
_cell.length_c   1.000
_cell.angle_alpha   90.00
_cell.angle_beta   90.00
_cell.angle_gamma   90.00
#
_symmetry.space_group_name_H-M   'P 1'
#
loop_
_entity.id
_entity.type
_entity.pdbx_description
1 polymer ?
#
loop_
_entity_poly.entity_id
_entity_poly.type
_entity_poly.pdbx_seq_one_letter_code
_entity_poly.pdbx_strand_id
1 'polypeptide(L)'
;MPSTSQTRAGYRRALPALVGVILVLASLGVSPSRAAVVADSGLSAEWRASAAWAADSRTRQTRACRSGGDYGRDNGSGYYGGYGLSARQWTRFGGDAFGDDAAAADRRSQNLVAWRLYEQLGWRALRCLQSDWMDVVYRSAPKTSISKMLLPGSHDAGSSRIETAPPCDVQTISAASWLEPLIGANPCAVAAMAKAQGQNLGAQLRAGSRYLDMRVGVPLSQQIASTGQPVTPAGDPTEVPLVLHHNIVSQRLTRGLRQVQRFVAKHPREQVVLDFQHLDFTGDQYVLDYYKNALGRLLHEYAPGATNSVCRTSWSKNKVPTADSRLGTGVGIGELWEVERSILVLFPDGEMPSDDCYRNRDAVLISLWPNTEDPQTSLSDNLSWLNQREAKLSGASACRDSQGQWCQIYISQLQLSMQIAAQAGCVANTTAMCSLEYYAGLVNNGIANKLMRWRFKRDLPVNIAMIDFMTDTDPDLPDALLRGNWRIADGNM
;
A
#
# COMPACT_ATOMS: atom_id res chain seq x y z
N MET A 1 -33.71 -20.06 58.47
CA MET A 1 -34.11 -21.49 58.53
C MET A 1 -35.60 -21.58 58.27
N PRO A 2 -36.13 -22.57 57.53
CA PRO A 2 -35.54 -23.35 56.46
C PRO A 2 -36.39 -23.37 55.18
N SER A 3 -35.79 -23.96 54.15
CA SER A 3 -36.26 -24.34 52.83
C SER A 3 -37.43 -25.34 52.81
N THR A 4 -38.24 -25.30 51.76
CA THR A 4 -38.67 -26.52 51.04
C THR A 4 -39.03 -26.21 49.59
N SER A 5 -38.30 -26.87 48.69
CA SER A 5 -38.54 -27.05 47.26
C SER A 5 -39.58 -28.15 46.99
N GLN A 6 -40.40 -28.04 45.94
CA GLN A 6 -40.41 -28.97 44.78
C GLN A 6 -41.63 -28.81 43.82
N THR A 7 -41.31 -28.44 42.57
CA THR A 7 -41.68 -29.03 41.26
C THR A 7 -43.10 -29.09 40.64
N ARG A 8 -43.05 -28.78 39.31
CA ARG A 8 -43.82 -29.26 38.12
C ARG A 8 -45.07 -28.48 37.69
N ALA A 9 -45.02 -27.83 36.52
CA ALA A 9 -45.40 -28.43 35.23
C ALA A 9 -45.35 -27.44 34.03
N GLY A 10 -44.63 -27.87 32.98
CA GLY A 10 -44.68 -27.58 31.54
C GLY A 10 -45.45 -26.38 30.95
N TYR A 11 -44.73 -25.58 30.15
CA TYR A 11 -45.23 -25.09 28.86
C TYR A 11 -44.13 -25.21 27.79
N ARG A 12 -44.37 -26.05 26.78
CA ARG A 12 -43.60 -26.10 25.53
C ARG A 12 -44.58 -26.09 24.34
N ARG A 13 -44.24 -25.19 23.40
CA ARG A 13 -44.51 -25.18 21.95
C ARG A 13 -45.95 -24.92 21.45
N ALA A 14 -46.06 -23.94 20.55
CA ALA A 14 -46.40 -24.20 19.15
C ALA A 14 -46.15 -22.97 18.24
N LEU A 15 -45.33 -23.17 17.20
CA LEU A 15 -45.51 -22.65 15.84
C LEU A 15 -46.01 -23.86 15.03
N PRO A 16 -46.89 -23.71 14.02
CA PRO A 16 -46.36 -23.50 12.66
C PRO A 16 -47.26 -22.71 11.68
N ALA A 17 -46.65 -22.44 10.53
CA ALA A 17 -47.13 -21.77 9.32
C ALA A 17 -48.30 -22.47 8.59
N LEU A 18 -48.96 -21.74 7.67
CA LEU A 18 -49.65 -22.34 6.53
C LEU A 18 -49.70 -21.40 5.31
N VAL A 19 -49.29 -22.00 4.19
CA VAL A 19 -49.31 -21.60 2.78
C VAL A 19 -50.69 -21.91 2.18
N GLY A 20 -51.13 -21.20 1.12
CA GLY A 20 -52.28 -21.59 0.29
C GLY A 20 -52.79 -20.43 -0.57
N VAL A 21 -52.25 -20.17 -1.77
CA VAL A 21 -52.51 -20.79 -3.10
C VAL A 21 -53.69 -20.16 -3.87
N ILE A 22 -53.30 -19.72 -5.07
CA ILE A 22 -53.92 -19.30 -6.33
C ILE A 22 -55.31 -19.89 -6.71
N LEU A 23 -56.03 -19.09 -7.52
CA LEU A 23 -57.00 -19.40 -8.63
C LEU A 23 -58.51 -19.15 -8.41
N VAL A 24 -59.04 -18.10 -9.05
CA VAL A 24 -60.32 -18.15 -9.82
C VAL A 24 -60.15 -17.29 -11.08
N LEU A 25 -60.49 -17.86 -12.24
CA LEU A 25 -60.35 -17.29 -13.59
C LEU A 25 -61.59 -16.48 -14.04
N ALA A 26 -61.29 -15.46 -14.87
CA ALA A 26 -62.03 -14.96 -16.03
C ALA A 26 -63.48 -14.46 -15.89
N SER A 27 -63.67 -13.15 -16.05
CA SER A 27 -64.51 -12.58 -17.13
C SER A 27 -64.43 -11.05 -17.11
N LEU A 28 -64.50 -10.45 -18.31
CA LEU A 28 -64.41 -9.02 -18.65
C LEU A 28 -62.97 -8.49 -18.82
N GLY A 29 -62.43 -8.75 -20.01
CA GLY A 29 -61.21 -8.09 -20.49
C GLY A 29 -61.40 -6.59 -20.61
N VAL A 30 -60.80 -5.84 -19.70
CA VAL A 30 -60.40 -4.43 -19.86
C VAL A 30 -59.12 -4.23 -19.04
N SER A 31 -58.03 -3.84 -19.70
CA SER A 31 -56.77 -3.47 -19.07
C SER A 31 -56.93 -2.30 -18.10
N PRO A 32 -56.26 -2.30 -16.94
CA PRO A 32 -55.95 -1.05 -16.25
C PRO A 32 -54.45 -0.77 -16.34
N SER A 33 -54.06 0.03 -17.33
CA SER A 33 -52.93 0.94 -17.17
C SER A 33 -53.33 1.91 -16.05
N ARG A 34 -52.88 1.65 -14.82
CA ARG A 34 -52.90 2.67 -13.77
C ARG A 34 -51.80 2.37 -12.77
N ALA A 35 -50.81 3.27 -12.80
CA ALA A 35 -49.87 3.50 -11.73
C ALA A 35 -50.59 3.45 -10.38
N ALA A 36 -50.23 2.48 -9.55
CA ALA A 36 -50.45 2.60 -8.13
C ALA A 36 -49.43 3.62 -7.61
N VAL A 37 -49.84 4.87 -7.56
CA VAL A 37 -49.17 5.91 -6.76
C VAL A 37 -49.28 5.49 -5.30
N VAL A 38 -48.17 4.99 -4.76
CA VAL A 38 -47.99 4.77 -3.33
C VAL A 38 -46.66 5.44 -2.95
N ALA A 39 -46.77 6.54 -2.19
CA ALA A 39 -45.73 7.29 -1.46
C ALA A 39 -44.64 8.07 -2.25
N ASP A 40 -44.96 9.29 -2.71
CA ASP A 40 -44.01 10.24 -3.35
C ASP A 40 -43.31 11.21 -2.36
N SER A 41 -43.76 11.30 -1.10
CA SER A 41 -43.18 12.27 -0.14
C SER A 41 -41.83 11.83 0.43
N GLY A 42 -41.59 10.52 0.60
CA GLY A 42 -40.36 9.97 1.20
C GLY A 42 -39.17 9.98 0.23
N LEU A 43 -39.41 9.59 -1.03
CA LEU A 43 -38.37 9.59 -2.06
C LEU A 43 -37.86 11.02 -2.31
N SER A 44 -38.75 12.00 -2.43
CA SER A 44 -38.34 13.40 -2.67
C SER A 44 -37.51 14.00 -1.53
N ALA A 45 -37.72 13.58 -0.27
CA ALA A 45 -36.96 14.05 0.89
C ALA A 45 -35.56 13.44 0.91
N GLU A 46 -35.44 12.16 0.59
CA GLU A 46 -34.17 11.43 0.52
C GLU A 46 -33.23 12.01 -0.54
N TRP A 47 -33.76 12.28 -1.74
CA TRP A 47 -33.01 12.92 -2.83
C TRP A 47 -32.53 14.33 -2.47
N ARG A 48 -33.33 15.09 -1.70
CA ARG A 48 -32.92 16.43 -1.22
C ARG A 48 -31.85 16.34 -0.14
N ALA A 49 -31.99 15.42 0.80
CA ALA A 49 -31.00 15.19 1.86
C ALA A 49 -29.65 14.74 1.27
N SER A 50 -29.66 13.79 0.33
CA SER A 50 -28.45 13.32 -0.33
C SER A 50 -27.78 14.40 -1.17
N ALA A 51 -28.55 15.27 -1.84
CA ALA A 51 -28.00 16.40 -2.58
C ALA A 51 -27.33 17.43 -1.66
N ALA A 52 -27.97 17.78 -0.54
CA ALA A 52 -27.40 18.70 0.46
C ALA A 52 -26.13 18.10 1.09
N TRP A 53 -26.18 16.83 1.47
CA TRP A 53 -25.02 16.09 1.97
C TRP A 53 -23.89 16.03 0.93
N ALA A 54 -24.19 15.77 -0.34
CA ALA A 54 -23.19 15.76 -1.42
C ALA A 54 -22.55 17.14 -1.66
N ALA A 55 -23.25 18.22 -1.34
CA ALA A 55 -22.74 19.59 -1.38
C ALA A 55 -21.97 19.99 -0.11
N ASP A 56 -21.86 19.14 0.90
CA ASP A 56 -21.02 19.41 2.06
C ASP A 56 -19.51 19.35 1.70
N SER A 57 -18.72 20.17 2.39
CA SER A 57 -17.27 20.25 2.21
C SER A 57 -16.56 18.93 2.50
N ARG A 58 -16.98 18.21 3.53
CA ARG A 58 -16.40 16.92 3.91
C ARG A 58 -16.73 15.85 2.88
N THR A 59 -17.94 15.87 2.34
CA THR A 59 -18.33 14.96 1.27
C THR A 59 -17.56 15.22 -0.02
N ARG A 60 -17.32 16.50 -0.37
CA ARG A 60 -16.43 16.87 -1.49
C ARG A 60 -15.01 16.36 -1.28
N GLN A 61 -14.47 16.50 -0.08
CA GLN A 61 -13.13 15.99 0.25
C GLN A 61 -13.07 14.46 0.16
N THR A 62 -14.10 13.76 0.66
CA THR A 62 -14.24 12.31 0.48
C THR A 62 -14.25 11.91 -1.00
N ARG A 63 -15.06 12.57 -1.83
CA ARG A 63 -15.07 12.27 -3.28
C ARG A 63 -13.72 12.54 -3.93
N ALA A 64 -13.09 13.66 -3.60
CA ALA A 64 -11.79 14.03 -4.11
C ALA A 64 -10.71 13.01 -3.72
N CYS A 65 -10.71 12.52 -2.47
CA CYS A 65 -9.71 11.55 -2.04
C CYS A 65 -9.98 10.13 -2.56
N ARG A 66 -11.24 9.76 -2.82
CA ARG A 66 -11.60 8.40 -3.23
C ARG A 66 -11.56 8.19 -4.75
N SER A 67 -11.99 9.17 -5.53
CA SER A 67 -12.04 9.04 -6.99
C SER A 67 -11.39 10.20 -7.74
N GLY A 68 -10.76 11.16 -7.04
CA GLY A 68 -10.37 12.43 -7.66
C GLY A 68 -11.57 13.33 -7.98
N GLY A 69 -12.78 12.97 -7.53
CA GLY A 69 -14.02 13.61 -7.92
C GLY A 69 -14.61 13.09 -9.24
N ASP A 70 -14.03 12.05 -9.83
CA ASP A 70 -14.53 11.44 -11.04
C ASP A 70 -15.73 10.52 -10.75
N TYR A 71 -16.89 10.88 -11.30
CA TYR A 71 -18.14 10.12 -11.20
C TYR A 71 -18.25 9.01 -12.25
N GLY A 72 -17.47 9.08 -13.33
CA GLY A 72 -17.40 8.02 -14.35
C GLY A 72 -16.27 7.03 -14.07
N ARG A 73 -15.63 7.10 -12.90
CA ARG A 73 -14.48 6.26 -12.57
C ARG A 73 -14.84 4.78 -12.64
N ASP A 74 -14.33 4.14 -13.67
CA ASP A 74 -14.16 2.70 -13.78
C ASP A 74 -12.78 2.44 -14.38
N ASN A 75 -11.77 2.44 -13.52
CA ASN A 75 -10.38 2.15 -13.89
C ASN A 75 -10.03 0.69 -13.58
N GLY A 76 -11.02 -0.20 -13.66
CA GLY A 76 -10.91 -1.58 -13.23
C GLY A 76 -10.85 -1.72 -11.71
N SER A 77 -11.21 -0.67 -10.93
CA SER A 77 -10.82 -0.59 -9.52
C SER A 77 -11.42 -1.63 -8.55
N GLY A 78 -12.45 -2.33 -8.99
CA GLY A 78 -13.44 -2.94 -8.09
C GLY A 78 -14.30 -1.89 -7.36
N TYR A 79 -13.96 -0.60 -7.46
CA TYR A 79 -14.70 0.55 -6.98
C TYR A 79 -15.10 1.47 -8.13
N TYR A 80 -16.31 1.98 -8.04
CA TYR A 80 -16.95 2.68 -9.12
C TYR A 80 -17.39 4.07 -8.67
N GLY A 81 -17.30 5.02 -9.59
CA GLY A 81 -17.87 6.35 -9.47
C GLY A 81 -17.26 7.25 -8.39
N GLY A 82 -17.98 8.35 -8.11
CA GLY A 82 -17.50 9.54 -7.39
C GLY A 82 -17.13 9.31 -5.93
N TYR A 83 -17.61 8.21 -5.35
CA TYR A 83 -17.40 7.87 -3.94
C TYR A 83 -16.57 6.60 -3.76
N GLY A 84 -16.08 6.00 -4.86
CA GLY A 84 -15.38 4.73 -4.83
C GLY A 84 -16.18 3.68 -4.07
N LEU A 85 -17.34 3.29 -4.61
CA LEU A 85 -18.20 2.25 -4.03
C LEU A 85 -17.91 0.91 -4.70
N SER A 86 -17.72 -0.15 -3.92
CA SER A 86 -17.61 -1.48 -4.53
C SER A 86 -18.96 -1.95 -5.07
N ALA A 87 -18.97 -2.88 -6.03
CA ALA A 87 -20.21 -3.47 -6.54
C ALA A 87 -21.11 -4.01 -5.40
N ARG A 88 -20.51 -4.62 -4.37
CA ARG A 88 -21.26 -5.10 -3.20
C ARG A 88 -21.89 -3.98 -2.38
N GLN A 89 -21.18 -2.86 -2.20
CA GLN A 89 -21.75 -1.69 -1.51
C GLN A 89 -22.85 -1.06 -2.37
N TRP A 90 -22.61 -0.93 -3.67
CA TRP A 90 -23.58 -0.43 -4.63
C TRP A 90 -24.91 -1.19 -4.54
N THR A 91 -24.89 -2.51 -4.74
CA THR A 91 -26.09 -3.35 -4.62
C THR A 91 -26.70 -3.31 -3.22
N ARG A 92 -25.89 -3.40 -2.15
CA ARG A 92 -26.40 -3.42 -0.76
C ARG A 92 -27.19 -2.16 -0.40
N PHE A 93 -26.87 -1.02 -1.01
CA PHE A 93 -27.51 0.27 -0.73
C PHE A 93 -28.47 0.71 -1.85
N GLY A 94 -28.92 -0.24 -2.67
CA GLY A 94 -29.98 -0.05 -3.67
C GLY A 94 -29.52 0.65 -4.95
N GLY A 95 -28.25 0.51 -5.30
CA GLY A 95 -27.66 1.09 -6.51
C GLY A 95 -28.02 0.36 -7.80
N ASP A 96 -28.38 -0.91 -7.70
CA ASP A 96 -28.88 -1.77 -8.77
C ASP A 96 -30.13 -1.20 -9.48
N ALA A 97 -30.84 -0.27 -8.85
CA ALA A 97 -31.92 0.50 -9.48
C ALA A 97 -31.44 1.54 -10.51
N PHE A 98 -30.14 1.88 -10.54
CA PHE A 98 -29.58 2.98 -11.33
C PHE A 98 -28.46 2.55 -12.30
N GLY A 99 -28.04 1.28 -12.24
CA GLY A 99 -27.00 0.73 -13.09
C GLY A 99 -26.34 -0.49 -12.46
N ASP A 100 -25.59 -1.24 -13.26
CA ASP A 100 -24.85 -2.44 -12.81
C ASP A 100 -23.80 -2.09 -11.74
N ASP A 101 -23.22 -0.90 -11.84
CA ASP A 101 -22.31 -0.32 -10.85
C ASP A 101 -22.49 1.21 -10.75
N ALA A 102 -21.70 1.84 -9.87
CA ALA A 102 -21.80 3.27 -9.64
C ALA A 102 -21.31 4.11 -10.82
N ALA A 103 -20.38 3.63 -11.66
CA ALA A 103 -19.84 4.38 -12.80
C ALA A 103 -20.84 4.45 -13.95
N ALA A 104 -21.69 3.42 -14.09
CA ALA A 104 -22.81 3.40 -15.04
C ALA A 104 -23.98 4.34 -14.63
N ALA A 105 -24.03 4.77 -13.37
CA ALA A 105 -25.11 5.59 -12.84
C ALA A 105 -24.83 7.09 -12.90
N ASP A 106 -25.88 7.91 -12.99
CA ASP A 106 -25.74 9.36 -12.96
C ASP A 106 -25.26 9.88 -11.59
N ARG A 107 -24.75 11.12 -11.57
CA ARG A 107 -24.16 11.73 -10.36
C ARG A 107 -25.12 11.81 -9.18
N ARG A 108 -26.41 12.09 -9.43
CA ARG A 108 -27.39 12.19 -8.34
C ARG A 108 -27.62 10.82 -7.74
N SER A 109 -27.77 9.79 -8.57
CA SER A 109 -27.94 8.40 -8.14
C SER A 109 -26.77 7.93 -7.29
N GLN A 110 -25.54 8.24 -7.70
CA GLN A 110 -24.35 7.96 -6.89
C GLN A 110 -24.33 8.71 -5.55
N ASN A 111 -24.73 10.00 -5.53
CA ASN A 111 -24.84 10.77 -4.29
C ASN A 111 -25.85 10.14 -3.32
N LEU A 112 -26.98 9.66 -3.85
CA LEU A 112 -28.02 9.01 -3.05
C LEU A 112 -27.51 7.70 -2.42
N VAL A 113 -26.91 6.82 -3.22
CA VAL A 113 -26.41 5.52 -2.71
C VAL A 113 -25.28 5.73 -1.70
N ALA A 114 -24.37 6.67 -1.98
CA ALA A 114 -23.32 7.04 -1.02
C ALA A 114 -23.88 7.67 0.27
N TRP A 115 -24.94 8.48 0.16
CA TRP A 115 -25.64 9.03 1.32
C TRP A 115 -26.34 7.95 2.15
N ARG A 116 -26.96 6.93 1.52
CA ARG A 116 -27.54 5.78 2.23
C ARG A 116 -26.48 4.98 2.98
N LEU A 117 -25.32 4.77 2.37
CA LEU A 117 -24.15 4.16 3.01
C LEU A 117 -23.70 4.99 4.23
N TYR A 118 -23.68 6.32 4.08
CA TYR A 118 -23.36 7.26 5.16
C TYR A 118 -24.37 7.20 6.31
N GLU A 119 -25.66 7.23 6.04
CA GLU A 119 -26.70 7.21 7.08
C GLU A 119 -26.63 5.94 7.93
N GLN A 120 -26.34 4.78 7.31
CA GLN A 120 -26.22 3.53 8.06
C GLN A 120 -24.90 3.37 8.81
N LEU A 121 -23.78 3.78 8.22
CA LEU A 121 -22.44 3.41 8.70
C LEU A 121 -21.60 4.62 9.15
N GLY A 122 -22.15 5.81 9.04
CA GLY A 122 -21.50 7.09 9.29
C GLY A 122 -20.28 7.34 8.40
N TRP A 123 -19.50 8.35 8.77
CA TRP A 123 -18.27 8.74 8.09
C TRP A 123 -17.17 7.67 8.08
N ARG A 124 -17.33 6.55 8.80
CA ARG A 124 -16.38 5.42 8.73
C ARG A 124 -16.45 4.73 7.38
N ALA A 125 -17.63 4.54 6.81
CA ALA A 125 -17.79 3.86 5.52
C ALA A 125 -17.29 4.69 4.33
N LEU A 126 -17.20 6.02 4.52
CA LEU A 126 -16.84 7.01 3.50
C LEU A 126 -15.54 7.76 3.80
N ARG A 127 -14.73 7.27 4.74
CA ARG A 127 -13.42 7.88 5.03
C ARG A 127 -12.49 7.77 3.82
N CYS A 128 -11.48 8.63 3.74
CA CYS A 128 -10.32 8.43 2.87
C CYS A 128 -9.48 7.27 3.45
N LEU A 129 -10.05 6.07 3.46
CA LEU A 129 -9.57 4.95 4.28
C LEU A 129 -8.11 4.64 3.95
N GLN A 130 -7.70 4.77 2.70
CA GLN A 130 -6.34 4.48 2.26
C GLN A 130 -5.26 5.41 2.85
N SER A 131 -5.57 6.67 3.15
CA SER A 131 -4.56 7.61 3.67
C SER A 131 -4.41 7.59 5.19
N ASP A 132 -5.42 7.16 5.95
CA ASP A 132 -5.44 7.19 7.43
C ASP A 132 -5.88 5.84 8.04
N TRP A 133 -5.51 4.72 7.42
CA TRP A 133 -6.03 3.43 7.84
C TRP A 133 -5.40 2.92 9.15
N MET A 134 -4.15 3.28 9.45
CA MET A 134 -3.51 2.85 10.69
C MET A 134 -4.16 3.52 11.90
N ASP A 135 -4.66 4.77 11.78
CA ASP A 135 -5.48 5.45 12.82
C ASP A 135 -6.64 4.56 13.32
N VAL A 136 -7.25 3.80 12.40
CA VAL A 136 -8.35 2.89 12.75
C VAL A 136 -7.85 1.70 13.59
N VAL A 137 -6.72 1.11 13.21
CA VAL A 137 -6.14 -0.05 13.93
C VAL A 137 -5.80 0.33 15.37
N TYR A 138 -5.21 1.50 15.60
CA TYR A 138 -4.90 1.95 16.96
C TYR A 138 -6.11 2.16 17.84
N ARG A 139 -7.19 2.77 17.32
CA ARG A 139 -8.38 3.05 18.12
C ARG A 139 -8.97 1.77 18.70
N SER A 140 -8.79 0.64 18.03
CA SER A 140 -9.24 -0.68 18.49
C SER A 140 -8.14 -1.45 19.22
N ALA A 141 -6.90 -1.38 18.75
CA ALA A 141 -5.79 -2.23 19.18
C ALA A 141 -4.43 -1.49 19.14
N PRO A 142 -4.19 -0.54 20.07
CA PRO A 142 -3.01 0.33 20.05
C PRO A 142 -1.69 -0.40 20.30
N LYS A 143 -1.75 -1.60 20.91
CA LYS A 143 -0.60 -2.47 21.17
C LYS A 143 -0.19 -3.34 19.97
N THR A 144 -0.87 -3.21 18.83
CA THR A 144 -0.53 -3.98 17.63
C THR A 144 0.83 -3.52 17.11
N SER A 145 1.75 -4.46 16.92
CA SER A 145 3.08 -4.18 16.35
C SER A 145 3.03 -4.24 14.83
N ILE A 146 3.97 -3.55 14.18
CA ILE A 146 4.03 -3.46 12.72
C ILE A 146 4.22 -4.84 12.06
N SER A 147 4.89 -5.79 12.72
CA SER A 147 5.08 -7.16 12.21
C SER A 147 3.80 -8.01 12.17
N LYS A 148 2.75 -7.62 12.90
CA LYS A 148 1.46 -8.32 12.95
C LYS A 148 0.46 -7.82 11.92
N MET A 149 0.74 -6.68 11.31
CA MET A 149 -0.12 -6.03 10.32
C MET A 149 0.13 -6.58 8.92
N LEU A 150 -0.85 -6.44 8.03
CA LEU A 150 -0.70 -6.67 6.60
C LEU A 150 -0.35 -5.35 5.91
N LEU A 151 0.92 -5.10 5.60
CA LEU A 151 1.31 -3.84 4.97
C LEU A 151 1.46 -4.00 3.46
N PRO A 152 0.79 -3.15 2.65
CA PRO A 152 1.17 -2.99 1.26
C PRO A 152 2.55 -2.33 1.17
N GLY A 153 3.44 -2.92 0.38
CA GLY A 153 4.76 -2.39 0.05
C GLY A 153 4.98 -2.28 -1.45
N SER A 154 5.76 -1.30 -1.86
CA SER A 154 6.09 -1.03 -3.26
C SER A 154 7.58 -1.30 -3.51
N HIS A 155 7.88 -2.23 -4.43
CA HIS A 155 9.23 -2.51 -4.91
C HIS A 155 9.72 -1.34 -5.77
N ASP A 156 10.99 -0.97 -5.62
CA ASP A 156 11.60 0.16 -6.34
C ASP A 156 10.68 1.40 -6.37
N ALA A 157 10.20 1.77 -5.18
CA ALA A 157 9.10 2.72 -4.97
C ALA A 157 9.32 4.05 -5.68
N GLY A 158 10.59 4.47 -5.78
CA GLY A 158 11.02 5.72 -6.39
C GLY A 158 10.98 5.79 -7.92
N SER A 159 10.75 4.67 -8.62
CA SER A 159 10.94 4.50 -10.08
C SER A 159 9.90 5.19 -10.98
N SER A 160 8.84 5.76 -10.41
CA SER A 160 7.68 6.33 -11.13
C SER A 160 7.95 7.34 -12.25
N ARG A 161 9.10 7.98 -12.21
CA ARG A 161 9.52 9.03 -13.14
C ARG A 161 10.40 8.56 -14.30
N ILE A 162 10.68 7.26 -14.37
CA ILE A 162 11.28 6.68 -15.57
C ILE A 162 10.27 6.81 -16.71
N GLU A 163 10.69 7.46 -17.80
CA GLU A 163 9.86 7.70 -18.97
C GLU A 163 9.99 6.52 -19.94
N THR A 164 8.88 5.81 -20.17
CA THR A 164 8.82 4.61 -21.01
C THR A 164 8.28 4.89 -22.41
N ALA A 165 7.80 6.12 -22.65
CA ALA A 165 7.32 6.58 -23.93
C ALA A 165 8.37 7.47 -24.63
N PRO A 166 8.45 7.43 -25.98
CA PRO A 166 9.40 8.24 -26.74
C PRO A 166 9.37 9.73 -26.33
N PRO A 167 10.53 10.38 -26.18
CA PRO A 167 11.85 9.93 -26.61
C PRO A 167 12.59 8.98 -25.64
N CYS A 168 12.04 8.68 -24.46
CA CYS A 168 12.69 7.87 -23.41
C CYS A 168 14.07 8.42 -23.03
N ASP A 169 14.10 9.62 -22.43
CA ASP A 169 15.32 10.25 -21.93
C ASP A 169 15.84 9.48 -20.70
N VAL A 170 16.68 8.48 -20.96
CA VAL A 170 17.23 7.58 -19.94
C VAL A 170 18.66 7.99 -19.61
N GLN A 171 18.89 8.19 -18.32
CA GLN A 171 20.22 8.43 -17.76
C GLN A 171 20.59 7.29 -16.81
N THR A 172 21.80 6.74 -16.91
CA THR A 172 22.30 5.76 -15.94
C THR A 172 22.70 6.41 -14.63
N ILE A 173 22.59 5.64 -13.54
CA ILE A 173 23.35 5.94 -12.34
C ILE A 173 24.78 5.47 -12.48
N SER A 174 25.68 6.07 -11.70
CA SER A 174 27.10 5.74 -11.61
C SER A 174 27.37 4.23 -11.51
N ALA A 175 26.67 3.53 -10.60
CA ALA A 175 26.85 2.09 -10.37
C ALA A 175 26.32 1.18 -11.48
N ALA A 176 25.62 1.75 -12.47
CA ALA A 176 25.03 1.01 -13.57
C ALA A 176 25.53 1.50 -14.93
N SER A 177 26.75 2.06 -15.00
CA SER A 177 27.37 2.52 -16.25
C SER A 177 27.49 1.42 -17.31
N TRP A 178 27.50 0.15 -16.91
CA TRP A 178 27.46 -1.01 -17.80
C TRP A 178 26.18 -1.10 -18.64
N LEU A 179 25.11 -0.35 -18.31
CA LEU A 179 23.87 -0.28 -19.10
C LEU A 179 23.95 0.68 -20.30
N GLU A 180 24.94 1.58 -20.36
CA GLU A 180 25.06 2.58 -21.42
C GLU A 180 24.96 1.99 -22.85
N PRO A 181 25.60 0.84 -23.16
CA PRO A 181 25.45 0.21 -24.49
C PRO A 181 24.01 -0.25 -24.78
N LEU A 182 23.30 -0.76 -23.78
CA LEU A 182 21.92 -1.23 -23.94
C LEU A 182 20.95 -0.05 -24.10
N ILE A 183 21.20 1.05 -23.38
CA ILE A 183 20.45 2.30 -23.51
C ILE A 183 20.65 2.90 -24.89
N GLY A 184 21.90 2.93 -25.39
CA GLY A 184 22.20 3.38 -26.75
C GLY A 184 21.53 2.54 -27.83
N ALA A 185 21.32 1.25 -27.59
CA ALA A 185 20.61 0.36 -28.50
C ALA A 185 19.09 0.57 -28.47
N ASN A 186 18.49 0.65 -27.27
CA ASN A 186 17.05 0.78 -27.11
C ASN A 186 16.66 1.39 -25.75
N PRO A 187 16.59 2.72 -25.63
CA PRO A 187 16.37 3.38 -24.35
C PRO A 187 14.97 3.11 -23.78
N CYS A 188 13.95 3.03 -24.64
CA CYS A 188 12.57 2.76 -24.21
C CYS A 188 12.40 1.35 -23.65
N ALA A 189 13.05 0.34 -24.23
CA ALA A 189 13.02 -1.01 -23.68
C ALA A 189 13.68 -1.04 -22.30
N VAL A 190 14.86 -0.43 -22.14
CA VAL A 190 15.55 -0.35 -20.84
C VAL A 190 14.68 0.39 -19.81
N ALA A 191 14.05 1.50 -20.20
CA ALA A 191 13.13 2.24 -19.33
C ALA A 191 11.94 1.39 -18.88
N ALA A 192 11.30 0.67 -19.82
CA ALA A 192 10.13 -0.16 -19.52
C ALA A 192 10.46 -1.34 -18.58
N MET A 193 11.66 -1.90 -18.69
CA MET A 193 12.15 -2.96 -17.81
C MET A 193 12.64 -2.45 -16.44
N ALA A 194 12.87 -1.15 -16.29
CA ALA A 194 13.30 -0.54 -15.03
C ALA A 194 12.15 0.14 -14.26
N LYS A 195 11.08 0.57 -14.92
CA LYS A 195 9.95 1.21 -14.24
C LYS A 195 9.12 0.18 -13.46
N ALA A 196 9.12 0.27 -12.14
CA ALA A 196 8.41 -0.64 -11.25
C ALA A 196 7.09 -0.05 -10.70
N GLN A 197 6.89 1.26 -10.80
CA GLN A 197 5.70 1.94 -10.30
C GLN A 197 5.19 2.98 -11.30
N GLY A 198 3.88 3.15 -11.47
CA GLY A 198 3.29 4.26 -12.23
C GLY A 198 3.10 5.54 -11.40
N GLN A 199 2.95 5.40 -10.09
CA GLN A 199 2.61 6.49 -9.19
C GLN A 199 3.78 7.01 -8.37
N ASN A 200 3.82 8.31 -8.08
CA ASN A 200 4.82 8.88 -7.17
C ASN A 200 4.61 8.43 -5.72
N LEU A 201 5.65 8.53 -4.88
CA LEU A 201 5.62 8.08 -3.47
C LEU A 201 4.44 8.64 -2.69
N GLY A 202 4.11 9.92 -2.88
CA GLY A 202 2.97 10.53 -2.19
C GLY A 202 1.62 9.91 -2.59
N ALA A 203 1.46 9.53 -3.86
CA ALA A 203 0.27 8.84 -4.35
C ALA A 203 0.21 7.39 -3.84
N GLN A 204 1.33 6.67 -3.84
CA GLN A 204 1.42 5.33 -3.25
C GLN A 204 1.03 5.32 -1.76
N LEU A 205 1.51 6.29 -0.97
CA LEU A 205 1.14 6.44 0.44
C LEU A 205 -0.35 6.77 0.61
N ARG A 206 -0.90 7.67 -0.20
CA ARG A 206 -2.34 7.99 -0.16
C ARG A 206 -3.21 6.79 -0.54
N ALA A 207 -2.70 5.91 -1.39
CA ALA A 207 -3.34 4.68 -1.80
C ALA A 207 -3.22 3.55 -0.77
N GLY A 208 -2.40 3.71 0.28
CA GLY A 208 -2.34 2.79 1.41
C GLY A 208 -0.99 2.11 1.63
N SER A 209 -0.02 2.26 0.71
CA SER A 209 1.33 1.74 0.90
C SER A 209 1.96 2.29 2.18
N ARG A 210 2.63 1.44 2.95
CA ARG A 210 3.35 1.83 4.18
C ARG A 210 4.78 1.30 4.21
N TYR A 211 5.21 0.59 3.18
CA TYR A 211 6.58 0.16 2.98
C TYR A 211 7.08 0.63 1.62
N LEU A 212 8.15 1.40 1.62
CA LEU A 212 8.77 1.92 0.40
C LEU A 212 10.18 1.32 0.29
N ASP A 213 10.40 0.49 -0.72
CA ASP A 213 11.73 0.04 -1.12
C ASP A 213 12.43 1.18 -1.88
N MET A 214 13.50 1.71 -1.29
CA MET A 214 14.20 2.89 -1.74
C MET A 214 15.61 2.51 -2.18
N ARG A 215 15.95 2.82 -3.42
CA ARG A 215 17.32 2.79 -3.91
C ARG A 215 17.84 4.19 -4.18
N VAL A 216 19.06 4.47 -3.74
CA VAL A 216 19.68 5.80 -3.88
C VAL A 216 21.02 5.67 -4.58
N GLY A 217 21.22 6.54 -5.57
CA GLY A 217 22.46 6.63 -6.32
C GLY A 217 22.74 8.06 -6.75
N VAL A 218 23.67 8.20 -7.69
CA VAL A 218 24.03 9.48 -8.33
C VAL A 218 24.03 9.28 -9.85
N PRO A 219 23.55 10.24 -10.65
CA PRO A 219 23.70 10.17 -12.10
C PRO A 219 25.16 10.01 -12.50
N LEU A 220 25.45 9.15 -13.48
CA LEU A 220 26.83 8.88 -13.93
C LEU A 220 27.57 10.18 -14.31
N SER A 221 26.89 11.08 -15.02
CA SER A 221 27.43 12.39 -15.45
C SER A 221 27.71 13.38 -14.31
N GLN A 222 27.21 13.13 -13.10
CA GLN A 222 27.30 14.04 -11.95
C GLN A 222 28.11 13.42 -10.80
N GLN A 223 28.78 12.30 -11.04
CA GLN A 223 29.65 11.69 -10.06
C GLN A 223 30.91 12.54 -9.85
N ILE A 224 31.26 12.83 -8.59
CA ILE A 224 32.55 13.43 -8.25
C ILE A 224 33.72 12.49 -8.58
N ALA A 225 34.83 13.07 -9.02
CA ALA A 225 36.07 12.32 -9.18
C ALA A 225 36.66 11.96 -7.81
N SER A 226 37.32 10.81 -7.74
CA SER A 226 38.22 10.50 -6.64
C SER A 226 39.36 11.52 -6.61
N THR A 227 39.69 12.00 -5.41
CA THR A 227 40.86 12.85 -5.15
C THR A 227 41.94 12.13 -4.35
N GLY A 228 41.70 10.88 -3.94
CA GLY A 228 42.54 10.13 -3.01
C GLY A 228 42.59 10.72 -1.59
N GLN A 229 41.73 11.69 -1.26
CA GLN A 229 41.63 12.36 0.04
C GLN A 229 40.15 12.65 0.39
N PRO A 230 39.81 12.89 1.68
CA PRO A 230 38.45 13.25 2.07
C PRO A 230 37.96 14.51 1.36
N VAL A 231 36.75 14.44 0.79
CA VAL A 231 36.06 15.59 0.18
C VAL A 231 34.88 15.97 1.06
N THR A 232 34.75 17.25 1.40
CA THR A 232 33.61 17.74 2.18
C THR A 232 32.42 17.98 1.24
N PRO A 233 31.22 17.44 1.55
CA PRO A 233 30.00 17.72 0.80
C PRO A 233 29.65 19.21 0.75
N ALA A 234 28.84 19.59 -0.24
CA ALA A 234 28.27 20.92 -0.36
C ALA A 234 27.62 21.40 0.96
N GLY A 235 27.69 22.71 1.23
CA GLY A 235 27.11 23.31 2.43
C GLY A 235 25.61 23.05 2.53
N ASP A 236 24.87 23.12 1.43
CA ASP A 236 23.48 22.68 1.34
C ASP A 236 23.43 21.22 0.84
N PRO A 237 22.91 20.26 1.63
CA PRO A 237 22.86 18.86 1.22
C PRO A 237 21.95 18.59 0.01
N THR A 238 21.09 19.55 -0.38
CA THR A 238 20.22 19.42 -1.55
C THR A 238 20.95 19.66 -2.88
N GLU A 239 22.12 20.29 -2.84
CA GLU A 239 22.98 20.49 -4.02
C GLU A 239 23.58 19.17 -4.51
N VAL A 240 23.84 18.22 -3.59
CA VAL A 240 24.35 16.90 -3.95
C VAL A 240 23.30 16.13 -4.77
N PRO A 241 23.68 15.58 -5.96
CA PRO A 241 22.73 15.00 -6.91
C PRO A 241 22.28 13.58 -6.57
N LEU A 242 21.83 13.37 -5.34
CA LEU A 242 21.21 12.11 -4.92
C LEU A 242 19.88 11.91 -5.64
N VAL A 243 19.70 10.73 -6.23
CA VAL A 243 18.51 10.35 -7.00
C VAL A 243 17.94 9.02 -6.52
N LEU A 244 16.63 8.89 -6.67
CA LEU A 244 15.94 7.60 -6.69
C LEU A 244 16.09 6.99 -8.09
N HIS A 245 16.27 5.68 -8.15
CA HIS A 245 16.57 4.98 -9.38
C HIS A 245 16.09 3.52 -9.32
N HIS A 246 16.14 2.85 -10.47
CA HIS A 246 16.18 1.40 -10.58
C HIS A 246 17.16 1.08 -11.72
N ASN A 247 18.46 1.02 -11.37
CA ASN A 247 19.62 1.09 -12.28
C ASN A 247 19.73 2.31 -13.22
N ILE A 248 18.62 2.98 -13.53
CA ILE A 248 18.55 4.23 -14.26
C ILE A 248 17.87 5.31 -13.42
N VAL A 249 18.25 6.56 -13.64
CA VAL A 249 17.76 7.72 -12.91
C VAL A 249 16.24 7.85 -13.09
N SER A 250 15.53 7.98 -11.97
CA SER A 250 14.10 8.29 -11.98
C SER A 250 13.85 9.75 -11.58
N GLN A 251 14.27 10.15 -10.39
CA GLN A 251 14.03 11.50 -9.88
C GLN A 251 14.99 11.88 -8.75
N ARG A 252 15.18 13.18 -8.50
CA ARG A 252 15.89 13.66 -7.30
C ARG A 252 15.31 13.07 -6.01
N LEU A 253 16.16 12.61 -5.10
CA LEU A 253 15.75 12.08 -3.80
C LEU A 253 14.95 13.11 -2.99
N THR A 254 15.34 14.38 -3.04
CA THR A 254 14.65 15.51 -2.39
C THR A 254 13.18 15.64 -2.81
N ARG A 255 12.85 15.26 -4.06
CA ARG A 255 11.47 15.25 -4.56
C ARG A 255 10.65 14.13 -3.90
N GLY A 256 11.24 12.95 -3.76
CA GLY A 256 10.61 11.81 -3.09
C GLY A 256 10.41 12.09 -1.60
N LEU A 257 11.47 12.49 -0.89
CA LEU A 257 11.42 12.80 0.55
C LEU A 257 10.37 13.87 0.86
N ARG A 258 10.28 14.93 0.05
CA ARG A 258 9.25 15.97 0.22
C ARG A 258 7.83 15.41 0.19
N GLN A 259 7.56 14.40 -0.64
CA GLN A 259 6.24 13.77 -0.72
C GLN A 259 5.95 12.94 0.52
N VAL A 260 6.92 12.16 0.98
CA VAL A 260 6.81 11.35 2.22
C VAL A 260 6.60 12.25 3.44
N GLN A 261 7.44 13.28 3.60
CA GLN A 261 7.38 14.23 4.73
C GLN A 261 6.05 14.98 4.77
N ARG A 262 5.54 15.43 3.62
CA ARG A 262 4.21 16.05 3.53
C ARG A 262 3.09 15.09 3.87
N PHE A 263 3.23 13.80 3.55
CA PHE A 263 2.26 12.79 3.93
C PHE A 263 2.26 12.61 5.45
N VAL A 264 3.39 12.27 6.07
CA VAL A 264 3.43 12.02 7.53
C VAL A 264 3.10 13.28 8.35
N ALA A 265 3.40 14.48 7.86
CA ALA A 265 2.99 15.72 8.52
C ALA A 265 1.47 15.92 8.54
N LYS A 266 0.76 15.45 7.50
CA LYS A 266 -0.71 15.48 7.42
C LYS A 266 -1.36 14.28 8.11
N HIS A 267 -0.64 13.18 8.20
CA HIS A 267 -1.10 11.88 8.68
C HIS A 267 -0.14 11.36 9.78
N PRO A 268 0.01 12.07 10.92
CA PRO A 268 1.05 11.76 11.92
C PRO A 268 0.89 10.40 12.60
N ARG A 269 -0.30 9.79 12.46
CA ARG A 269 -0.62 8.46 12.99
C ARG A 269 -0.35 7.34 11.99
N GLU A 270 0.10 7.65 10.79
CA GLU A 270 0.51 6.63 9.83
C GLU A 270 1.99 6.33 10.00
N GLN A 271 2.35 5.06 9.89
CA GLN A 271 3.73 4.60 10.03
C GLN A 271 4.28 4.20 8.67
N VAL A 272 5.32 4.89 8.21
CA VAL A 272 5.97 4.65 6.92
C VAL A 272 7.34 4.03 7.13
N VAL A 273 7.59 2.87 6.54
CA VAL A 273 8.91 2.24 6.48
C VAL A 273 9.62 2.72 5.22
N LEU A 274 10.74 3.41 5.40
CA LEU A 274 11.69 3.73 4.33
C LEU A 274 12.84 2.73 4.43
N ASP A 275 12.80 1.71 3.57
CA ASP A 275 13.90 0.76 3.44
C ASP A 275 14.88 1.24 2.38
N PHE A 276 16.00 1.83 2.79
CA PHE A 276 17.09 2.17 1.87
C PHE A 276 17.88 0.91 1.55
N GLN A 277 17.27 0.02 0.77
CA GLN A 277 17.78 -1.32 0.52
C GLN A 277 19.12 -1.30 -0.22
N HIS A 278 19.31 -0.34 -1.13
CA HIS A 278 20.52 -0.17 -1.92
C HIS A 278 21.01 1.27 -1.94
N LEU A 279 22.30 1.45 -1.62
CA LEU A 279 23.06 2.67 -1.85
C LEU A 279 24.07 2.41 -2.96
N ASP A 280 23.63 2.64 -4.20
CA ASP A 280 24.37 2.27 -5.41
C ASP A 280 25.30 3.42 -5.83
N PHE A 281 26.31 3.64 -4.99
CA PHE A 281 27.43 4.53 -5.24
C PHE A 281 28.66 3.74 -5.72
N THR A 282 29.52 4.37 -6.52
CA THR A 282 30.82 3.79 -6.90
C THR A 282 31.96 4.75 -6.67
N GLY A 283 33.17 4.19 -6.61
CA GLY A 283 34.40 4.93 -6.41
C GLY A 283 35.19 4.33 -5.25
N ASP A 284 36.25 5.03 -4.86
CA ASP A 284 36.97 4.71 -3.64
C ASP A 284 36.15 5.08 -2.39
N GLN A 285 36.70 4.75 -1.22
CA GLN A 285 36.07 5.03 0.06
C GLN A 285 35.73 6.52 0.26
N TYR A 286 36.54 7.45 -0.25
CA TYR A 286 36.28 8.89 -0.06
C TYR A 286 35.08 9.37 -0.87
N VAL A 287 34.89 8.83 -2.07
CA VAL A 287 33.69 9.10 -2.89
C VAL A 287 32.44 8.51 -2.22
N LEU A 288 32.54 7.30 -1.68
CA LEU A 288 31.45 6.68 -0.93
C LEU A 288 31.09 7.50 0.31
N ASP A 289 32.09 7.87 1.11
CA ASP A 289 31.92 8.69 2.32
C ASP A 289 31.27 10.04 1.99
N TYR A 290 31.67 10.68 0.89
CA TYR A 290 31.06 11.93 0.44
C TYR A 290 29.54 11.80 0.26
N TYR A 291 29.07 10.77 -0.48
CA TYR A 291 27.63 10.60 -0.73
C TYR A 291 26.87 10.11 0.50
N LYS A 292 27.46 9.22 1.30
CA LYS A 292 26.85 8.74 2.55
C LYS A 292 26.70 9.89 3.56
N ASN A 293 27.70 10.75 3.70
CA ASN A 293 27.61 11.95 4.53
C ASN A 293 26.57 12.94 4.00
N ALA A 294 26.52 13.16 2.69
CA ALA A 294 25.49 14.01 2.07
C ALA A 294 24.08 13.47 2.29
N LEU A 295 23.88 12.15 2.16
CA LEU A 295 22.60 11.49 2.43
C LEU A 295 22.20 11.64 3.91
N GLY A 296 23.12 11.38 4.84
CA GLY A 296 22.88 11.56 6.27
C GLY A 296 22.45 12.98 6.60
N ARG A 297 23.18 13.98 6.10
CA ARG A 297 22.82 15.40 6.25
C ARG A 297 21.47 15.72 5.62
N LEU A 298 21.18 15.20 4.44
CA LEU A 298 19.89 15.39 3.80
C LEU A 298 18.74 14.85 4.68
N LEU A 299 18.88 13.65 5.27
CA LEU A 299 17.85 13.07 6.13
C LEU A 299 17.63 13.85 7.44
N HIS A 300 18.68 14.49 7.96
CA HIS A 300 18.63 15.32 9.17
C HIS A 300 18.14 16.74 8.94
N GLU A 301 18.55 17.37 7.84
CA GLU A 301 18.41 18.81 7.63
C GLU A 301 17.28 19.18 6.65
N TYR A 302 16.97 18.32 5.68
CA TYR A 302 16.02 18.67 4.62
C TYR A 302 14.57 18.71 5.13
N ALA A 303 14.02 19.92 5.21
CA ALA A 303 12.70 20.22 5.77
C ALA A 303 11.88 21.14 4.84
N PRO A 304 11.45 20.66 3.66
CA PRO A 304 10.83 21.49 2.64
C PRO A 304 9.41 21.95 3.00
N GLY A 305 9.23 23.26 3.21
CA GLY A 305 7.90 23.88 3.37
C GLY A 305 7.23 23.53 4.70
N ALA A 306 7.87 23.95 5.80
CA ALA A 306 7.42 23.77 7.18
C ALA A 306 7.16 22.31 7.62
N THR A 307 7.71 21.33 6.89
CA THR A 307 7.72 19.93 7.32
C THR A 307 8.89 19.66 8.25
N ASN A 308 8.80 18.63 9.08
CA ASN A 308 9.96 18.10 9.80
C ASN A 308 10.89 17.32 8.85
N SER A 309 12.18 17.25 9.17
CA SER A 309 13.12 16.36 8.48
C SER A 309 12.76 14.89 8.72
N VAL A 310 13.28 13.98 7.89
CA VAL A 310 13.03 12.54 8.02
C VAL A 310 13.43 12.07 9.42
N CYS A 311 14.66 12.39 9.83
CA CYS A 311 15.20 12.00 11.14
C CYS A 311 14.46 12.64 12.32
N ARG A 312 13.89 13.84 12.15
CA ARG A 312 13.08 14.47 13.21
C ARG A 312 11.79 13.69 13.52
N THR A 313 11.25 12.99 12.53
CA THR A 313 10.05 12.15 12.64
C THR A 313 10.34 10.65 12.74
N SER A 314 11.61 10.26 12.79
CA SER A 314 12.00 8.86 12.71
C SER A 314 11.84 8.11 14.03
N TRP A 315 11.73 6.78 13.96
CA TRP A 315 11.81 5.87 15.10
C TRP A 315 13.25 5.83 15.62
N SER A 316 13.78 6.97 16.03
CA SER A 316 15.17 7.10 16.44
C SER A 316 15.45 6.30 17.71
N LYS A 317 16.69 5.83 17.92
CA LYS A 317 17.05 5.00 19.08
C LYS A 317 16.75 5.69 20.40
N ASN A 318 16.89 7.01 20.47
CA ASN A 318 16.58 7.83 21.63
C ASN A 318 15.08 7.96 21.91
N LYS A 319 14.24 7.96 20.87
CA LYS A 319 12.78 8.14 21.00
C LYS A 319 12.01 6.84 21.08
N VAL A 320 12.59 5.77 20.55
CA VAL A 320 12.06 4.41 20.58
C VAL A 320 13.20 3.49 21.04
N PRO A 321 13.52 3.41 22.34
CA PRO A 321 14.70 2.70 22.86
C PRO A 321 14.55 1.17 22.88
N THR A 322 13.89 0.63 21.85
CA THR A 322 13.81 -0.80 21.58
C THR A 322 14.98 -1.21 20.70
N ALA A 323 15.63 -2.32 21.06
CA ALA A 323 16.70 -2.92 20.27
C ALA A 323 16.19 -3.33 18.88
N ASP A 324 17.02 -3.17 17.86
CA ASP A 324 16.66 -3.42 16.46
C ASP A 324 16.12 -4.85 16.25
N SER A 325 16.71 -5.85 16.93
CA SER A 325 16.29 -7.25 16.93
C SER A 325 14.91 -7.53 17.54
N ARG A 326 14.28 -6.51 18.14
CA ARG A 326 12.95 -6.56 18.77
C ARG A 326 12.01 -5.53 18.17
N LEU A 327 12.46 -4.70 17.23
CA LEU A 327 11.72 -3.50 16.82
C LEU A 327 10.39 -3.82 16.15
N GLY A 328 10.35 -4.85 15.30
CA GLY A 328 9.14 -5.24 14.58
C GLY A 328 8.02 -5.76 15.48
N THR A 329 8.37 -6.35 16.63
CA THR A 329 7.44 -7.04 17.55
C THR A 329 7.25 -6.34 18.90
N GLY A 330 8.25 -5.59 19.34
CA GLY A 330 8.34 -5.00 20.67
C GLY A 330 7.74 -3.60 20.77
N VAL A 331 7.44 -2.96 19.65
CA VAL A 331 6.87 -1.60 19.61
C VAL A 331 5.44 -1.66 19.09
N GLY A 332 4.49 -1.20 19.90
CA GLY A 332 3.11 -1.03 19.48
C GLY A 332 2.92 0.29 18.72
N ILE A 333 2.03 0.32 17.73
CA ILE A 333 1.79 1.57 16.98
C ILE A 333 1.32 2.74 17.85
N GLY A 334 0.66 2.48 18.98
CA GLY A 334 0.26 3.52 19.92
C GLY A 334 1.42 4.21 20.61
N GLU A 335 2.48 3.49 20.95
CA GLU A 335 3.69 4.05 21.58
C GLU A 335 4.33 5.09 20.64
N LEU A 336 4.43 4.75 19.35
CA LEU A 336 5.01 5.62 18.34
C LEU A 336 4.25 6.93 18.19
N TRP A 337 2.94 6.91 18.38
CA TRP A 337 2.11 8.11 18.27
C TRP A 337 2.21 8.99 19.49
N GLU A 338 2.34 8.39 20.69
CA GLU A 338 2.59 9.11 21.93
C GLU A 338 3.92 9.86 21.89
N VAL A 339 4.93 9.29 21.23
CA VAL A 339 6.23 9.96 21.02
C VAL A 339 6.33 10.72 19.70
N GLU A 340 5.22 10.89 18.98
CA GLU A 340 5.10 11.63 17.72
C GLU A 340 6.11 11.18 16.64
N ARG A 341 6.25 9.87 16.44
CA ARG A 341 7.10 9.25 15.42
C ARG A 341 6.27 8.51 14.37
N SER A 342 6.72 8.62 13.12
CA SER A 342 5.95 8.20 11.95
C SER A 342 6.80 7.51 10.88
N ILE A 343 8.13 7.57 10.96
CA ILE A 343 9.02 6.99 9.93
C ILE A 343 9.99 5.98 10.54
N LEU A 344 10.00 4.75 10.05
CA LEU A 344 11.06 3.79 10.30
C LEU A 344 12.09 3.88 9.16
N VAL A 345 13.33 4.29 9.47
CA VAL A 345 14.41 4.42 8.48
C VAL A 345 15.36 3.23 8.62
N LEU A 346 15.50 2.42 7.57
CA LEU A 346 16.31 1.21 7.57
C LEU A 346 17.46 1.33 6.56
N PHE A 347 18.63 0.84 6.96
CA PHE A 347 19.79 0.62 6.09
C PHE A 347 20.39 -0.76 6.39
N PRO A 348 20.98 -1.46 5.39
CA PRO A 348 21.78 -2.66 5.63
C PRO A 348 22.89 -2.42 6.65
N ASP A 349 23.32 -3.48 7.34
CA ASP A 349 24.34 -3.35 8.38
C ASP A 349 25.66 -2.81 7.82
N GLY A 350 26.23 -1.81 8.50
CA GLY A 350 27.45 -1.13 8.07
C GLY A 350 27.33 -0.21 6.84
N GLU A 351 26.15 -0.11 6.21
CA GLU A 351 25.98 0.68 4.98
C GLU A 351 26.06 2.18 5.23
N MET A 352 25.59 2.63 6.39
CA MET A 352 25.70 4.01 6.86
C MET A 352 26.56 4.06 8.13
N PRO A 353 27.19 5.22 8.47
CA PRO A 353 27.83 5.44 9.77
C PRO A 353 26.91 5.11 10.96
N SER A 354 27.34 5.19 12.23
CA SER A 354 26.36 5.06 13.32
C SER A 354 25.60 6.37 13.53
N ASP A 355 24.27 6.32 13.62
CA ASP A 355 23.40 7.46 13.95
C ASP A 355 22.17 6.99 14.73
N ASP A 356 21.54 7.92 15.45
CA ASP A 356 20.30 7.71 16.18
C ASP A 356 19.10 7.52 15.24
N CYS A 357 19.13 8.17 14.07
CA CYS A 357 18.03 8.30 13.13
C CYS A 357 17.59 6.98 12.49
N TYR A 358 18.52 6.08 12.20
CA TYR A 358 18.28 4.85 11.44
C TYR A 358 18.54 3.56 12.22
N ARG A 359 17.95 2.49 11.71
CA ARG A 359 17.97 1.15 12.29
C ARG A 359 18.65 0.17 11.35
N ASN A 360 19.29 -0.84 11.93
CA ASN A 360 19.89 -1.93 11.18
C ASN A 360 18.79 -2.79 10.56
N ARG A 361 18.68 -2.74 9.24
CA ARG A 361 17.72 -3.49 8.43
C ARG A 361 17.80 -5.00 8.69
N ASP A 362 19.00 -5.55 8.73
CA ASP A 362 19.24 -7.00 8.84
C ASP A 362 18.91 -7.56 10.24
N ALA A 363 18.76 -6.68 11.22
CA ALA A 363 18.25 -7.00 12.55
C ALA A 363 16.71 -6.90 12.64
N VAL A 364 16.10 -6.04 11.83
CA VAL A 364 14.67 -5.66 11.92
C VAL A 364 13.79 -6.46 10.97
N LEU A 365 14.29 -6.84 9.79
CA LEU A 365 13.48 -7.50 8.78
C LEU A 365 14.22 -8.60 8.01
N ILE A 366 13.44 -9.47 7.38
CA ILE A 366 13.89 -10.40 6.35
C ILE A 366 13.09 -10.19 5.08
N SER A 367 13.77 -10.28 3.94
CA SER A 367 13.20 -10.02 2.63
C SER A 367 13.74 -11.02 1.62
N LEU A 368 13.07 -12.17 1.50
CA LEU A 368 13.45 -13.21 0.56
C LEU A 368 12.85 -12.92 -0.81
N TRP A 369 13.67 -13.08 -1.84
CA TRP A 369 13.33 -12.75 -3.21
C TRP A 369 13.35 -14.00 -4.08
N PRO A 370 12.20 -14.44 -4.65
CA PRO A 370 12.16 -15.60 -5.54
C PRO A 370 13.00 -15.44 -6.81
N ASN A 371 13.24 -14.19 -7.23
CA ASN A 371 14.01 -13.83 -8.42
C ASN A 371 13.63 -14.66 -9.67
N THR A 372 12.36 -14.58 -10.07
CA THR A 372 11.80 -15.44 -11.13
C THR A 372 10.84 -14.66 -12.03
N GLU A 373 10.75 -15.10 -13.29
CA GLU A 373 9.74 -14.65 -14.26
C GLU A 373 8.43 -15.43 -14.16
N ASP A 374 8.41 -16.55 -13.43
CA ASP A 374 7.27 -17.45 -13.34
C ASP A 374 6.34 -17.08 -12.15
N PRO A 375 5.07 -16.69 -12.41
CA PRO A 375 4.09 -16.45 -11.37
C PRO A 375 3.93 -17.61 -10.38
N GLN A 376 4.00 -18.85 -10.86
CA GLN A 376 3.75 -20.00 -9.99
C GLN A 376 4.91 -20.24 -9.03
N THR A 377 6.15 -20.11 -9.50
CA THR A 377 7.37 -20.16 -8.67
C THR A 377 7.36 -19.05 -7.62
N SER A 378 7.05 -17.81 -8.01
CA SER A 378 6.94 -16.69 -7.05
C SER A 378 5.96 -17.00 -5.92
N LEU A 379 4.80 -17.58 -6.25
CA LEU A 379 3.80 -17.96 -5.26
C LEU A 379 4.22 -19.15 -4.39
N SER A 380 4.82 -20.19 -4.97
CA SER A 380 5.23 -21.38 -4.21
C SER A 380 6.34 -21.08 -3.21
N ASP A 381 7.30 -20.25 -3.61
CA ASP A 381 8.45 -19.89 -2.76
C ASP A 381 8.01 -19.03 -1.57
N ASN A 382 7.21 -18.00 -1.83
CA ASN A 382 6.61 -17.18 -0.77
C ASN A 382 5.78 -18.03 0.19
N LEU A 383 4.98 -18.97 -0.33
CA LEU A 383 4.20 -19.85 0.52
C LEU A 383 5.10 -20.77 1.36
N SER A 384 6.16 -21.33 0.78
CA SER A 384 7.12 -22.17 1.49
C SER A 384 7.74 -21.40 2.67
N TRP A 385 8.21 -20.18 2.42
CA TRP A 385 8.81 -19.33 3.46
C TRP A 385 7.81 -18.88 4.51
N LEU A 386 6.54 -18.67 4.18
CA LEU A 386 5.51 -18.40 5.19
C LEU A 386 5.31 -19.57 6.16
N ASN A 387 5.33 -20.82 5.68
CA ASN A 387 5.27 -22.00 6.57
C ASN A 387 6.55 -22.11 7.43
N GLN A 388 7.72 -21.77 6.87
CA GLN A 388 8.96 -21.71 7.66
C GLN A 388 8.90 -20.64 8.75
N ARG A 389 8.37 -19.46 8.42
CA ARG A 389 8.16 -18.38 9.38
C ARG A 389 7.19 -18.79 10.48
N GLU A 390 6.11 -19.48 10.15
CA GLU A 390 5.16 -20.02 11.13
C GLU A 390 5.85 -20.95 12.12
N ALA A 391 6.65 -21.91 11.63
CA ALA A 391 7.42 -22.82 12.48
C ALA A 391 8.43 -22.09 13.38
N LYS A 392 9.04 -21.00 12.91
CA LYS A 392 9.95 -20.17 13.71
C LYS A 392 9.21 -19.37 14.78
N LEU A 393 8.05 -18.78 14.44
CA LEU A 393 7.23 -18.03 15.38
C LEU A 393 6.60 -18.90 16.47
N SER A 394 6.31 -20.18 16.18
CA SER A 394 5.83 -21.14 17.18
C SER A 394 6.93 -21.66 18.12
N GLY A 395 8.20 -21.29 17.88
CA GLY A 395 9.34 -21.76 18.65
C GLY A 395 9.88 -23.13 18.23
N ALA A 396 9.38 -23.72 17.13
CA ALA A 396 9.89 -25.00 16.61
C ALA A 396 11.30 -24.89 16.03
N SER A 397 11.77 -23.68 15.70
CA SER A 397 13.15 -23.42 15.28
C SER A 397 13.59 -21.98 15.61
N ALA A 398 14.88 -21.70 15.50
CA ALA A 398 15.45 -20.40 15.83
C ALA A 398 14.90 -19.29 14.92
N CYS A 399 14.60 -18.14 15.54
CA CYS A 399 14.13 -16.93 14.86
C CYS A 399 15.13 -16.31 13.88
N ARG A 400 16.43 -16.62 14.03
CA ARG A 400 17.49 -16.20 13.13
C ARG A 400 18.19 -17.41 12.55
N ASP A 401 18.48 -17.36 11.25
CA ASP A 401 19.39 -18.28 10.56
C ASP A 401 20.26 -17.52 9.55
N SER A 402 20.90 -18.24 8.63
CA SER A 402 21.74 -17.66 7.59
C SER A 402 20.98 -16.79 6.59
N GLN A 403 19.65 -16.91 6.51
CA GLN A 403 18.83 -16.11 5.61
C GLN A 403 18.34 -14.80 6.25
N GLY A 404 18.29 -14.71 7.59
CA GLY A 404 17.99 -13.47 8.29
C GLY A 404 17.12 -13.62 9.54
N GLN A 405 16.39 -12.56 9.88
CA GLN A 405 15.54 -12.44 11.07
C GLN A 405 14.06 -12.68 10.74
N TRP A 406 13.57 -13.88 11.03
CA TRP A 406 12.22 -14.34 10.63
C TRP A 406 11.09 -13.86 11.54
N CYS A 407 11.40 -13.64 12.82
CA CYS A 407 10.39 -13.34 13.84
C CYS A 407 10.09 -11.84 13.98
N GLN A 408 10.74 -10.98 13.19
CA GLN A 408 10.49 -9.54 13.19
C GLN A 408 9.60 -9.14 12.00
N ILE A 409 9.93 -8.08 11.26
CA ILE A 409 9.24 -7.72 10.01
C ILE A 409 9.59 -8.74 8.93
N TYR A 410 8.62 -9.12 8.11
CA TYR A 410 8.83 -10.08 7.03
C TYR A 410 8.19 -9.58 5.75
N ILE A 411 8.94 -9.72 4.67
CA ILE A 411 8.52 -9.27 3.35
C ILE A 411 8.30 -10.48 2.46
N SER A 412 7.08 -10.63 1.99
CA SER A 412 6.73 -11.47 0.84
C SER A 412 6.96 -10.66 -0.43
N GLN A 413 8.02 -11.00 -1.17
CA GLN A 413 8.27 -10.41 -2.49
C GLN A 413 7.45 -11.14 -3.55
N LEU A 414 6.31 -10.55 -3.92
CA LEU A 414 5.37 -11.15 -4.87
C LEU A 414 5.58 -10.67 -6.30
N GLN A 415 6.32 -9.57 -6.47
CA GLN A 415 6.72 -9.08 -7.78
C GLN A 415 7.62 -10.09 -8.50
N LEU A 416 7.64 -10.03 -9.83
CA LEU A 416 8.46 -10.88 -10.68
C LEU A 416 9.72 -10.13 -11.13
N SER A 417 10.72 -10.90 -11.56
CA SER A 417 12.01 -10.37 -12.01
C SER A 417 12.26 -10.79 -13.44
N MET A 418 12.50 -9.82 -14.33
CA MET A 418 12.96 -10.12 -15.68
C MET A 418 14.40 -10.67 -15.63
N GLN A 419 14.61 -11.88 -16.12
CA GLN A 419 15.93 -12.50 -16.21
C GLN A 419 16.77 -11.83 -17.30
N ILE A 420 18.10 -11.92 -17.14
CA ILE A 420 19.07 -11.29 -18.06
C ILE A 420 18.82 -11.68 -19.52
N ALA A 421 18.47 -12.95 -19.79
CA ALA A 421 18.18 -13.42 -21.14
C ALA A 421 16.94 -12.74 -21.77
N ALA A 422 15.86 -12.58 -21.00
CA ALA A 422 14.67 -11.86 -21.46
C ALA A 422 14.96 -10.38 -21.66
N GLN A 423 15.73 -9.76 -20.75
CA GLN A 423 16.15 -8.37 -20.89
C GLN A 423 16.94 -8.12 -22.19
N ALA A 424 17.92 -8.98 -22.47
CA ALA A 424 18.70 -8.91 -23.71
C ALA A 424 17.81 -9.07 -24.96
N GLY A 425 16.88 -10.02 -24.94
CA GLY A 425 15.89 -10.21 -26.01
C GLY A 425 15.01 -8.97 -26.22
N CYS A 426 14.60 -8.32 -25.14
CA CYS A 426 13.75 -7.13 -25.18
C CYS A 426 14.43 -5.88 -25.73
N VAL A 427 15.74 -5.73 -25.50
CA VAL A 427 16.55 -4.68 -26.13
C VAL A 427 16.62 -4.90 -27.64
N ALA A 428 16.83 -6.16 -28.07
CA ALA A 428 16.95 -6.52 -29.48
C ALA A 428 15.61 -6.47 -30.25
N ASN A 429 14.51 -6.88 -29.61
CA ASN A 429 13.17 -6.91 -30.20
C ASN A 429 12.10 -6.60 -29.15
N THR A 430 11.72 -5.33 -29.06
CA THR A 430 10.76 -4.87 -28.05
C THR A 430 9.34 -5.31 -28.37
N THR A 431 8.71 -5.94 -27.40
CA THR A 431 7.29 -6.34 -27.46
C THR A 431 6.58 -5.88 -26.18
N ALA A 432 5.27 -6.10 -26.09
CA ALA A 432 4.50 -5.72 -24.89
C ALA A 432 4.99 -6.41 -23.61
N MET A 433 5.59 -7.61 -23.70
CA MET A 433 6.13 -8.33 -22.53
C MET A 433 7.42 -7.73 -21.97
N CYS A 434 8.01 -6.75 -22.66
CA CYS A 434 9.27 -6.12 -22.30
C CYS A 434 9.10 -4.97 -21.29
N SER A 435 8.30 -5.19 -20.26
CA SER A 435 8.05 -4.21 -19.22
C SER A 435 7.74 -4.89 -17.88
N LEU A 436 8.19 -4.31 -16.77
CA LEU A 436 7.77 -4.81 -15.45
C LEU A 436 6.26 -4.64 -15.23
N GLU A 437 5.61 -3.70 -15.92
CA GLU A 437 4.16 -3.53 -15.90
C GLU A 437 3.43 -4.78 -16.42
N TYR A 438 3.92 -5.37 -17.52
CA TYR A 438 3.39 -6.64 -18.02
C TYR A 438 3.50 -7.75 -16.99
N TYR A 439 4.69 -7.90 -16.38
CA TYR A 439 4.93 -8.92 -15.36
C TYR A 439 4.07 -8.71 -14.10
N ALA A 440 3.90 -7.47 -13.66
CA ALA A 440 2.99 -7.12 -12.58
C ALA A 440 1.55 -7.57 -12.91
N GLY A 441 1.09 -7.38 -14.15
CA GLY A 441 -0.21 -7.85 -14.62
C GLY A 441 -0.42 -9.37 -14.53
N LEU A 442 0.65 -10.17 -14.57
CA LEU A 442 0.58 -11.63 -14.44
C LEU A 442 0.33 -12.09 -13.00
N VAL A 443 0.88 -11.38 -12.01
CA VAL A 443 0.82 -11.79 -10.61
C VAL A 443 -0.22 -11.05 -9.79
N ASN A 444 -0.44 -9.76 -10.08
CA ASN A 444 -1.20 -8.86 -9.22
C ASN A 444 -2.67 -9.25 -9.13
N ASN A 445 -3.24 -9.75 -10.22
CA ASN A 445 -4.60 -10.28 -10.23
C ASN A 445 -4.79 -11.35 -9.13
N GLY A 446 -5.58 -10.99 -8.12
CA GLY A 446 -5.96 -11.88 -7.03
C GLY A 446 -4.93 -12.02 -5.91
N ILE A 447 -3.86 -11.21 -5.87
CA ILE A 447 -2.95 -11.15 -4.71
C ILE A 447 -3.74 -10.86 -3.44
N ALA A 448 -4.69 -9.92 -3.50
CA ALA A 448 -5.61 -9.62 -2.40
C ALA A 448 -6.24 -10.90 -1.81
N ASN A 449 -6.85 -11.72 -2.68
CA ASN A 449 -7.49 -12.97 -2.29
C ASN A 449 -6.48 -14.03 -1.80
N LYS A 450 -5.26 -14.05 -2.33
CA LYS A 450 -4.20 -14.97 -1.87
C LYS A 450 -3.73 -14.60 -0.46
N LEU A 451 -3.41 -13.33 -0.22
CA LEU A 451 -2.98 -12.83 1.08
C LEU A 451 -4.06 -13.02 2.15
N MET A 452 -5.32 -12.75 1.83
CA MET A 452 -6.44 -13.00 2.74
C MET A 452 -6.64 -14.49 3.04
N ARG A 453 -6.41 -15.38 2.06
CA ARG A 453 -6.48 -16.83 2.28
C ARG A 453 -5.32 -17.32 3.15
N TRP A 454 -4.09 -16.92 2.84
CA TRP A 454 -2.92 -17.25 3.65
C TRP A 454 -3.11 -16.77 5.09
N ARG A 455 -3.51 -15.52 5.28
CA ARG A 455 -3.66 -14.94 6.62
C ARG A 455 -4.83 -15.52 7.41
N PHE A 456 -6.05 -15.55 6.85
CA PHE A 456 -7.26 -15.81 7.65
C PHE A 456 -7.90 -17.18 7.42
N LYS A 457 -7.48 -17.92 6.38
CA LYS A 457 -7.96 -19.31 6.18
C LYS A 457 -6.91 -20.34 6.56
N ARG A 458 -5.62 -19.98 6.48
CA ARG A 458 -4.50 -20.87 6.78
C ARG A 458 -3.68 -20.42 8.00
N ASP A 459 -4.07 -19.31 8.63
CA ASP A 459 -3.39 -18.73 9.80
C ASP A 459 -1.87 -18.47 9.60
N LEU A 460 -1.46 -18.18 8.36
CA LEU A 460 -0.06 -17.94 8.07
C LEU A 460 0.38 -16.52 8.53
N PRO A 461 1.63 -16.37 8.97
CA PRO A 461 2.18 -15.09 9.43
C PRO A 461 2.57 -14.21 8.25
N VAL A 462 1.60 -13.73 7.49
CA VAL A 462 1.81 -12.71 6.45
C VAL A 462 2.08 -11.36 7.11
N ASN A 463 3.00 -10.55 6.57
CA ASN A 463 3.25 -9.20 7.05
C ASN A 463 3.31 -8.18 5.91
N ILE A 464 4.46 -7.93 5.28
CA ILE A 464 4.57 -6.97 4.17
C ILE A 464 4.43 -7.72 2.84
N ALA A 465 3.58 -7.24 1.95
CA ALA A 465 3.49 -7.73 0.57
C ALA A 465 4.11 -6.70 -0.37
N MET A 466 5.26 -7.03 -0.96
CA MET A 466 5.96 -6.18 -1.92
C MET A 466 5.46 -6.43 -3.33
N ILE A 467 5.07 -5.37 -4.03
CA ILE A 467 4.32 -5.44 -5.29
C ILE A 467 4.77 -4.32 -6.25
N ASP A 468 4.94 -4.67 -7.52
CA ASP A 468 5.13 -3.72 -8.62
C ASP A 468 3.78 -3.16 -9.08
N PHE A 469 3.71 -1.89 -9.45
CA PHE A 469 2.50 -1.23 -9.96
C PHE A 469 1.26 -1.46 -9.06
N MET A 470 1.45 -1.47 -7.74
CA MET A 470 0.44 -1.83 -6.74
C MET A 470 -0.91 -1.15 -6.98
N THR A 471 -0.89 0.12 -7.38
CA THR A 471 -2.08 0.96 -7.54
C THR A 471 -2.70 0.91 -8.93
N ASP A 472 -2.00 0.30 -9.89
CA ASP A 472 -2.33 0.39 -11.31
C ASP A 472 -2.90 -0.94 -11.85
N THR A 473 -2.74 -2.05 -11.11
CA THR A 473 -2.96 -3.41 -11.65
C THR A 473 -3.83 -4.33 -10.79
N ASP A 474 -3.83 -4.22 -9.45
CA ASP A 474 -4.89 -4.81 -8.59
C ASP A 474 -5.44 -3.71 -7.69
N PRO A 475 -6.56 -3.11 -8.07
CA PRO A 475 -7.08 -1.95 -7.37
C PRO A 475 -7.97 -2.28 -6.15
N ASP A 476 -8.35 -3.55 -5.99
CA ASP A 476 -8.98 -4.06 -4.77
C ASP A 476 -7.96 -4.37 -3.67
N LEU A 477 -6.69 -4.54 -4.05
CA LEU A 477 -5.61 -4.98 -3.17
C LEU A 477 -5.37 -4.05 -1.98
N PRO A 478 -5.18 -2.72 -2.13
CA PRO A 478 -5.00 -1.87 -0.97
C PRO A 478 -6.15 -2.02 0.03
N ASP A 479 -7.39 -1.95 -0.45
CA ASP A 479 -8.59 -2.05 0.39
C ASP A 479 -8.77 -3.43 1.04
N ALA A 480 -8.40 -4.51 0.35
CA ALA A 480 -8.40 -5.85 0.93
C ALA A 480 -7.40 -5.95 2.10
N LEU A 481 -6.21 -5.38 1.94
CA LEU A 481 -5.20 -5.32 2.99
C LEU A 481 -5.66 -4.46 4.17
N LEU A 482 -6.32 -3.32 3.91
CA LEU A 482 -6.94 -2.50 4.95
C LEU A 482 -7.97 -3.29 5.76
N ARG A 483 -8.89 -3.98 5.07
CA ARG A 483 -9.92 -4.82 5.71
C ARG A 483 -9.30 -5.95 6.53
N GLY A 484 -8.21 -6.55 6.04
CA GLY A 484 -7.45 -7.54 6.79
C GLY A 484 -6.92 -6.98 8.11
N ASN A 485 -6.31 -5.79 8.08
CA ASN A 485 -5.82 -5.14 9.30
C ASN A 485 -6.94 -4.78 10.28
N TRP A 486 -8.13 -4.43 9.82
CA TRP A 486 -9.27 -4.21 10.73
C TRP A 486 -9.72 -5.49 11.42
N ARG A 487 -9.73 -6.62 10.72
CA ARG A 487 -10.02 -7.92 11.35
C ARG A 487 -9.02 -8.23 12.45
N ILE A 488 -7.74 -8.01 12.17
CA ILE A 488 -6.66 -8.14 13.16
C ILE A 488 -6.91 -7.22 14.37
N ALA A 489 -7.30 -5.97 14.13
CA ALA A 489 -7.58 -4.98 15.17
C ALA A 489 -8.81 -5.32 16.02
N ASP A 490 -9.83 -5.96 15.43
CA ASP A 490 -11.05 -6.39 16.13
C ASP A 490 -10.88 -7.71 16.90
N GLY A 491 -9.66 -8.29 16.93
CA GLY A 491 -9.37 -9.55 17.60
C GLY A 491 -9.86 -10.80 16.85
N ASN A 492 -10.33 -10.63 15.61
CA ASN A 492 -10.67 -11.72 14.71
C ASN A 492 -9.40 -12.18 13.99
N MET A 493 -8.60 -13.01 14.68
CA MET A 493 -7.48 -13.74 14.08
C MET A 493 -8.02 -14.88 13.23
#